data_AF-A0A927GCM2-F1
#
_entry.id   AF-A0A927GCM2-F1
#
_cell.length_a   1.000
_cell.length_b   1.000
_cell.length_c   1.000
_cell.angle_alpha   90.00
_cell.angle_beta   90.00
_cell.angle_gamma   90.00
#
_symmetry.space_group_name_H-M   'P 1'
#
loop_
_entity.id
_entity.type
_entity.pdbx_description
1 polymer ?
#
loop_
_entity_poly.entity_id
_entity_poly.type
_entity_poly.pdbx_seq_one_letter_code
_entity_poly.pdbx_strand_id
1 'polypeptide(L)'
;MIHLAYEGLQCIRQRPRLPLWKWLWTRRFWVIAIGWIIVFFAGMVWLGYKNNFAEPRLQIALTLLKNNINQPVFWRQMLLLIGHSGLLLLPVIVTLWLVMSRLRDRSGSRLFLLWGIGVVVLTALNFVQSVHYYNQPLFYLVSLTWPPRFVLLWAFSAAFLTLVISLFSDRLQPVSSVKIWFVGAGLFFGQIPVLYLARPDFPSLRNWARTLQGKYADDKDPALLRSDDLNVVKCLADQLPSDANVFSYDFLVPFFHRQYGIWPTGKQYKPADVAVIPINDKQGLRNVLPMRQPYRVIRLKSYDLYIATDYEYLIRQCIR
;
A
#
# COMPACT_ATOMS: atom_id res chain seq x y z
N MET A 1 -0.21 -7.58 -17.59
CA MET A 1 -0.61 -6.23 -18.05
C MET A 1 0.40 -5.58 -18.98
N ILE A 2 1.69 -5.45 -18.62
CA ILE A 2 2.70 -4.79 -19.49
C ILE A 2 2.82 -5.46 -20.88
N HIS A 3 2.86 -6.79 -20.94
CA HIS A 3 2.89 -7.53 -22.23
C HIS A 3 1.68 -7.23 -23.13
N LEU A 4 0.48 -7.18 -22.55
CA LEU A 4 -0.74 -6.82 -23.29
C LEU A 4 -0.71 -5.35 -23.73
N ALA A 5 -0.20 -4.45 -22.89
CA ALA A 5 -0.01 -3.05 -23.28
C ALA A 5 0.98 -2.91 -24.43
N TYR A 6 2.11 -3.62 -24.41
CA TYR A 6 3.09 -3.63 -25.50
C TYR A 6 2.45 -4.08 -26.83
N GLU A 7 1.72 -5.19 -26.85
CA GLU A 7 1.02 -5.66 -28.05
C GLU A 7 -0.04 -4.67 -28.53
N GLY A 8 -0.80 -4.07 -27.60
CA GLY A 8 -1.77 -3.02 -27.92
C GLY A 8 -1.11 -1.80 -28.55
N LEU A 9 0.04 -1.36 -28.03
CA LEU A 9 0.84 -0.26 -28.58
C LEU A 9 1.35 -0.58 -29.98
N GLN A 10 1.87 -1.80 -30.20
CA GLN A 10 2.29 -2.27 -31.52
C GLN A 10 1.14 -2.28 -32.52
N CYS A 11 -0.05 -2.74 -32.10
CA CYS A 11 -1.25 -2.70 -32.94
C CYS A 11 -1.64 -1.26 -33.31
N ILE A 12 -1.62 -0.33 -32.36
CA ILE A 12 -1.91 1.10 -32.62
C ILE A 12 -0.87 1.67 -33.60
N ARG A 13 0.42 1.37 -33.40
CA ARG A 13 1.52 1.87 -34.24
C ARG A 13 1.42 1.40 -35.67
N GLN A 14 1.25 0.09 -35.87
CA GLN A 14 1.20 -0.55 -37.19
C GLN A 14 -0.11 -0.26 -37.92
N ARG A 15 -1.22 -0.11 -37.19
CA ARG A 15 -2.56 0.03 -37.76
C ARG A 15 -3.29 1.24 -37.14
N PRO A 16 -2.84 2.47 -37.43
CA PRO A 16 -3.33 3.68 -36.78
C PRO A 16 -4.77 4.06 -37.12
N ARG A 17 -5.47 3.37 -38.02
CA ARG A 17 -6.91 3.62 -38.28
C ARG A 17 -7.83 2.57 -37.68
N LEU A 18 -7.30 1.45 -37.17
CA LEU A 18 -8.14 0.38 -36.65
C LEU A 18 -8.52 0.65 -35.18
N PRO A 19 -9.78 0.35 -34.79
CA PRO A 19 -10.21 0.46 -33.41
C PRO A 19 -9.53 -0.60 -32.53
N LEU A 20 -9.28 -0.25 -31.26
CA LEU A 20 -8.62 -1.13 -30.29
C LEU A 20 -9.38 -2.45 -30.07
N TRP A 21 -10.70 -2.46 -30.19
CA TRP A 21 -11.49 -3.68 -30.03
C TRP A 21 -11.11 -4.77 -31.03
N LYS A 22 -10.64 -4.41 -32.25
CA LYS A 22 -10.16 -5.40 -33.24
C LYS A 22 -8.90 -6.14 -32.77
N TRP A 23 -8.11 -5.56 -31.88
CA TRP A 23 -6.97 -6.25 -31.26
C TRP A 23 -7.41 -7.39 -30.35
N LEU A 24 -8.55 -7.26 -29.64
CA LEU A 24 -9.11 -8.33 -28.80
C LEU A 24 -9.48 -9.58 -29.61
N TRP A 25 -9.78 -9.43 -30.90
CA TRP A 25 -10.10 -10.56 -31.79
C TRP A 25 -8.86 -11.27 -32.34
N THR A 26 -7.65 -10.79 -32.02
CA THR A 26 -6.43 -11.45 -32.49
C THR A 26 -6.12 -12.67 -31.63
N ARG A 27 -5.72 -13.78 -32.26
CA ARG A 27 -5.29 -14.99 -31.55
C ARG A 27 -4.16 -14.71 -30.55
N ARG A 28 -3.23 -13.81 -30.91
CA ARG A 28 -2.10 -13.42 -30.06
C ARG A 28 -2.54 -12.80 -28.73
N PHE A 29 -3.57 -11.94 -28.75
CA PHE A 29 -4.12 -11.36 -27.52
C PHE A 29 -4.54 -12.44 -26.53
N TRP A 30 -5.35 -13.40 -26.97
CA TRP A 30 -5.87 -14.46 -26.12
C TRP A 30 -4.78 -15.43 -25.65
N VAL A 31 -3.81 -15.76 -26.51
CA VAL A 31 -2.66 -16.60 -26.10
C VAL A 31 -1.90 -15.95 -24.95
N ILE A 32 -1.63 -14.65 -25.03
CA ILE A 32 -0.93 -13.93 -23.96
C ILE A 32 -1.81 -13.82 -22.71
N ALA A 33 -3.09 -13.46 -22.87
CA ALA A 33 -4.02 -13.30 -21.75
C ALA A 33 -4.21 -14.62 -20.99
N ILE A 34 -4.54 -15.70 -21.70
CA ILE A 34 -4.74 -17.03 -21.12
C ILE A 34 -3.44 -17.57 -20.54
N GLY A 35 -2.30 -17.38 -21.23
CA GLY A 35 -1.00 -17.79 -20.71
C GLY A 35 -0.68 -17.14 -19.36
N TRP A 36 -0.91 -15.84 -19.21
CA TRP A 36 -0.74 -15.15 -17.92
C TRP A 36 -1.76 -15.58 -16.87
N ILE A 37 -3.00 -15.88 -17.26
CA ILE A 37 -4.01 -16.43 -16.34
C ILE A 37 -3.55 -17.78 -15.79
N ILE A 38 -3.04 -18.67 -16.63
CA ILE A 38 -2.52 -19.98 -16.21
C ILE A 38 -1.34 -19.81 -15.25
N VAL A 39 -0.36 -18.96 -15.59
CA VAL A 39 0.78 -18.67 -14.71
C VAL A 39 0.33 -18.11 -13.36
N PHE A 40 -0.65 -17.20 -13.37
CA PHE A 40 -1.22 -16.64 -12.15
C PHE A 40 -1.88 -17.71 -11.29
N PHE A 41 -2.74 -18.56 -11.86
CA PHE A 41 -3.39 -19.65 -11.11
C PHE A 41 -2.37 -20.66 -10.58
N ALA A 42 -1.37 -21.05 -11.38
CA ALA A 42 -0.31 -21.93 -10.93
C ALA A 42 0.45 -21.33 -9.73
N GLY A 43 0.77 -20.04 -9.78
CA GLY A 43 1.37 -19.32 -8.66
C GLY A 43 0.48 -19.26 -7.42
N MET A 44 -0.82 -19.03 -7.58
CA MET A 44 -1.80 -19.04 -6.48
C MET A 44 -1.93 -20.42 -5.85
N VAL A 45 -1.98 -21.50 -6.65
CA VAL A 45 -2.03 -22.88 -6.15
C VAL A 45 -0.74 -23.22 -5.40
N TRP A 46 0.42 -22.85 -5.95
CA TRP A 46 1.71 -23.04 -5.28
C TRP A 46 1.79 -22.30 -3.94
N LEU A 47 1.39 -21.03 -3.91
CA LEU A 47 1.33 -20.24 -2.67
C LEU A 47 0.33 -20.84 -1.68
N GLY A 48 -0.83 -21.28 -2.14
CA GLY A 48 -1.82 -21.98 -1.34
C GLY A 48 -1.24 -23.25 -0.71
N TYR A 49 -0.56 -24.08 -1.49
CA TYR A 49 0.12 -25.28 -1.02
C TYR A 49 1.21 -24.95 0.02
N LYS A 50 2.09 -23.99 -0.28
CA LYS A 50 3.17 -23.56 0.64
C LYS A 50 2.63 -23.02 1.96
N ASN A 51 1.48 -22.33 1.93
CA ASN A 51 0.86 -21.72 3.09
C ASN A 51 -0.20 -22.63 3.73
N ASN A 52 -0.22 -23.94 3.45
CA ASN A 52 -1.19 -24.92 3.98
C ASN A 52 -2.67 -24.52 3.79
N PHE A 53 -2.99 -23.83 2.68
CA PHE A 53 -4.30 -23.23 2.40
C PHE A 53 -4.84 -22.33 3.53
N ALA A 54 -3.99 -21.91 4.45
CA ALA A 54 -4.34 -21.16 5.64
C ALA A 54 -4.44 -19.65 5.37
N GLU A 55 -4.38 -19.20 4.12
CA GLU A 55 -4.46 -17.78 3.76
C GLU A 55 -5.93 -17.31 3.69
N PRO A 56 -6.51 -16.79 4.79
CA PRO A 56 -7.94 -16.52 4.86
C PRO A 56 -8.25 -15.13 4.26
N ARG A 57 -7.25 -14.42 3.74
CA ARG A 57 -7.34 -13.00 3.38
C ARG A 57 -8.36 -12.74 2.28
N LEU A 58 -8.35 -13.56 1.23
CA LEU A 58 -9.32 -13.42 0.13
C LEU A 58 -10.73 -13.73 0.62
N GLN A 59 -10.90 -14.79 1.41
CA GLN A 59 -12.20 -15.16 1.97
C GLN A 59 -12.73 -14.06 2.91
N ILE A 60 -11.90 -13.53 3.81
CA ILE A 60 -12.24 -12.42 4.69
C ILE A 60 -12.59 -11.17 3.86
N ALA A 61 -11.79 -10.83 2.85
CA ALA A 61 -12.07 -9.68 1.99
C ALA A 61 -13.41 -9.82 1.25
N LEU A 62 -13.71 -11.00 0.71
CA LEU A 62 -14.98 -11.29 0.06
C LEU A 62 -16.16 -11.28 1.04
N THR A 63 -15.99 -11.81 2.25
CA THR A 63 -17.02 -11.75 3.31
C THR A 63 -17.26 -10.31 3.76
N LEU A 64 -16.20 -9.52 3.97
CA LEU A 64 -16.32 -8.10 4.30
C LEU A 64 -16.99 -7.32 3.18
N LEU A 65 -16.63 -7.59 1.92
CA LEU A 65 -17.31 -7.01 0.76
C LEU A 65 -18.79 -7.35 0.80
N LYS A 66 -19.14 -8.64 0.89
CA LYS A 66 -20.54 -9.10 0.92
C LYS A 66 -21.35 -8.44 2.03
N ASN A 67 -20.78 -8.33 3.23
CA ASN A 67 -21.48 -7.80 4.40
C ASN A 67 -21.62 -6.27 4.39
N ASN A 68 -20.73 -5.56 3.69
CA ASN A 68 -20.66 -4.09 3.75
C ASN A 68 -20.95 -3.37 2.43
N ILE A 69 -21.16 -4.10 1.32
CA ILE A 69 -21.40 -3.51 -0.01
C ILE A 69 -22.63 -2.59 -0.06
N ASN A 70 -23.62 -2.82 0.81
CA ASN A 70 -24.83 -1.99 0.88
C ASN A 70 -24.68 -0.79 1.84
N GLN A 71 -23.53 -0.67 2.53
CA GLN A 71 -23.31 0.39 3.51
C GLN A 71 -22.75 1.65 2.83
N PRO A 72 -23.36 2.84 3.03
CA PRO A 72 -22.86 4.08 2.41
C PRO A 72 -21.49 4.49 2.98
N VAL A 73 -21.23 4.20 4.25
CA VAL A 73 -19.95 4.45 4.92
C VAL A 73 -18.81 3.67 4.24
N PHE A 74 -19.07 2.43 3.84
CA PHE A 74 -18.13 1.59 3.11
C PHE A 74 -17.71 2.26 1.80
N TRP A 75 -18.68 2.67 0.97
CA TRP A 75 -18.38 3.32 -0.31
C TRP A 75 -17.71 4.67 -0.14
N ARG A 76 -18.07 5.46 0.87
CA ARG A 76 -17.39 6.73 1.17
C ARG A 76 -15.90 6.51 1.43
N GLN A 77 -15.54 5.52 2.26
CA GLN A 77 -14.13 5.20 2.54
C GLN A 77 -13.41 4.67 1.30
N MET A 78 -14.05 3.76 0.56
CA MET A 78 -13.48 3.19 -0.67
C MET A 78 -13.24 4.23 -1.76
N LEU A 79 -14.21 5.10 -2.03
CA LEU A 79 -14.11 6.14 -3.05
C LEU A 79 -13.05 7.18 -2.68
N LEU A 80 -12.91 7.50 -1.39
CA LEU A 80 -11.83 8.37 -0.92
C LEU A 80 -10.45 7.78 -1.21
N LEU A 81 -10.26 6.47 -1.01
CA LEU A 81 -9.01 5.79 -1.37
C LEU A 81 -8.74 5.78 -2.87
N ILE A 82 -9.77 5.54 -3.68
CA ILE A 82 -9.66 5.62 -5.15
C ILE A 82 -9.28 7.05 -5.56
N GLY A 83 -9.89 8.06 -4.93
CA GLY A 83 -9.56 9.47 -5.11
C GLY A 83 -8.10 9.77 -4.77
N HIS A 84 -7.60 9.33 -3.61
CA HIS A 84 -6.20 9.49 -3.23
C HIS A 84 -5.25 8.78 -4.19
N SER A 85 -5.57 7.56 -4.63
CA SER A 85 -4.78 6.85 -5.65
C SER A 85 -4.77 7.60 -6.99
N GLY A 86 -5.90 8.20 -7.38
CA GLY A 86 -6.00 9.03 -8.58
C GLY A 86 -5.17 10.31 -8.48
N LEU A 87 -5.22 10.99 -7.33
CA LEU A 87 -4.39 12.16 -7.03
C LEU A 87 -2.90 11.81 -7.12
N LEU A 88 -2.47 10.69 -6.56
CA LEU A 88 -1.07 10.24 -6.64
C LEU A 88 -0.64 9.89 -8.08
N LEU A 89 -1.56 9.55 -8.97
CA LEU A 89 -1.30 9.31 -10.40
C LEU A 89 -1.33 10.58 -11.24
N LEU A 90 -1.65 11.75 -10.68
CA LEU A 90 -1.78 13.00 -11.43
C LEU A 90 -0.53 13.35 -12.26
N PRO A 91 0.72 13.23 -11.75
CA PRO A 91 1.90 13.51 -12.57
C PRO A 91 2.03 12.57 -13.77
N VAL A 92 1.66 11.31 -13.60
CA VAL A 92 1.65 10.32 -14.67
C VAL A 92 0.61 10.70 -15.72
N ILE A 93 -0.61 11.05 -15.30
CA ILE A 93 -1.70 11.48 -16.18
C ILE A 93 -1.27 12.69 -17.01
N VAL A 94 -0.72 13.71 -16.36
CA VAL A 94 -0.27 14.94 -17.02
C VAL A 94 0.88 14.64 -17.99
N THR A 95 1.85 13.82 -17.59
CA THR A 95 2.97 13.42 -18.47
C THR A 95 2.47 12.65 -19.69
N LEU A 96 1.57 11.68 -19.51
CA LEU A 96 0.97 10.94 -20.62
C LEU A 96 0.17 11.84 -21.54
N TRP A 97 -0.63 12.75 -20.99
CA TRP A 97 -1.39 13.72 -21.77
C TRP A 97 -0.47 14.64 -22.60
N LEU A 98 0.64 15.10 -22.02
CA LEU A 98 1.64 15.90 -22.73
C LEU A 98 2.32 15.12 -23.85
N VAL A 99 2.69 13.86 -23.62
CA VAL A 99 3.28 13.00 -24.66
C VAL A 99 2.25 12.74 -25.77
N MET A 100 1.01 12.42 -25.42
CA MET A 100 -0.03 12.07 -26.39
C MET A 100 -0.53 13.26 -27.21
N SER A 101 -0.59 14.45 -26.63
CA SER A 101 -0.95 15.70 -27.34
C SER A 101 0.12 16.13 -28.36
N ARG A 102 1.33 15.57 -28.27
CA ARG A 102 2.45 15.83 -29.18
C ARG A 102 2.64 14.78 -30.26
N LEU A 103 1.81 13.75 -30.28
CA LEU A 103 1.78 12.79 -31.38
C LEU A 103 1.19 13.46 -32.63
N ARG A 104 1.88 13.33 -33.77
CA ARG A 104 1.37 13.82 -35.06
C ARG A 104 0.09 13.09 -35.49
N ASP A 105 -0.08 11.86 -35.06
CA ASP A 105 -1.25 11.03 -35.36
C ASP A 105 -2.38 11.22 -34.35
N ARG A 106 -3.64 11.06 -34.78
CA ARG A 106 -4.84 11.02 -33.91
C ARG A 106 -4.92 9.76 -33.01
N SER A 107 -3.79 9.18 -32.65
CA SER A 107 -3.68 7.97 -31.84
C SER A 107 -3.73 8.22 -30.33
N GLY A 108 -3.54 9.48 -29.89
CA GLY A 108 -3.46 9.84 -28.47
C GLY A 108 -4.62 9.32 -27.61
N SER A 109 -5.87 9.44 -28.08
CA SER A 109 -7.04 8.96 -27.33
C SER A 109 -7.04 7.45 -27.10
N ARG A 110 -6.56 6.67 -28.08
CA ARG A 110 -6.45 5.21 -27.96
C ARG A 110 -5.32 4.80 -27.03
N LEU A 111 -4.20 5.51 -27.04
CA LEU A 111 -3.12 5.27 -26.09
C LEU A 111 -3.56 5.57 -24.66
N PHE A 112 -4.30 6.67 -24.46
CA PHE A 112 -4.87 7.02 -23.17
C PHE A 112 -5.89 5.98 -22.70
N LEU A 113 -6.75 5.51 -23.62
CA LEU A 113 -7.72 4.45 -23.33
C LEU A 113 -7.03 3.14 -22.92
N LEU A 114 -5.98 2.72 -23.66
CA LEU A 114 -5.23 1.51 -23.35
C LEU A 114 -4.56 1.59 -21.97
N TRP A 115 -3.92 2.73 -21.65
CA TRP A 115 -3.37 2.98 -20.32
C TRP A 115 -4.46 2.97 -19.24
N GLY A 116 -5.56 3.68 -19.48
CA GLY A 116 -6.68 3.82 -18.55
C GLY A 116 -7.31 2.48 -18.21
N ILE A 117 -7.56 1.61 -19.21
CA ILE A 117 -8.03 0.23 -18.97
C ILE A 117 -7.04 -0.53 -18.10
N GLY A 118 -5.73 -0.39 -18.35
CA GLY A 118 -4.70 -1.04 -17.56
C GLY A 118 -4.71 -0.61 -16.09
N VAL A 119 -4.82 0.70 -15.84
CA VAL A 119 -4.92 1.27 -14.50
C VAL A 119 -6.23 0.86 -13.81
N VAL A 120 -7.36 0.85 -14.53
CA VAL A 120 -8.65 0.42 -13.97
C VAL A 120 -8.59 -1.04 -13.54
N VAL A 121 -8.06 -1.94 -14.37
CA VAL A 121 -7.94 -3.36 -14.04
C VAL A 121 -7.04 -3.57 -12.82
N LEU A 122 -5.87 -2.92 -12.79
CA LEU A 122 -4.96 -3.02 -11.65
C LEU A 122 -5.57 -2.42 -10.36
N THR A 123 -6.27 -1.30 -10.47
CA THR A 123 -6.98 -0.68 -9.36
C THR A 123 -8.10 -1.60 -8.86
N ALA A 124 -8.86 -2.25 -9.74
CA ALA A 124 -9.91 -3.20 -9.37
C ALA A 124 -9.36 -4.44 -8.65
N LEU A 125 -8.22 -4.98 -9.12
CA LEU A 125 -7.54 -6.10 -8.45
C LEU A 125 -7.04 -5.68 -7.06
N ASN A 126 -6.42 -4.50 -6.96
CA ASN A 126 -5.96 -3.95 -5.69
C ASN A 126 -7.11 -3.56 -4.76
N PHE A 127 -8.27 -3.19 -5.30
CA PHE A 127 -9.46 -2.81 -4.55
C PHE A 127 -9.97 -3.99 -3.72
N VAL A 128 -10.13 -5.17 -4.33
CA VAL A 128 -10.60 -6.38 -3.61
C VAL A 128 -9.67 -6.70 -2.44
N GLN A 129 -8.36 -6.59 -2.64
CA GLN A 129 -7.38 -6.79 -1.57
C GLN A 129 -7.37 -5.67 -0.52
N SER A 130 -7.89 -4.50 -0.86
CA SER A 130 -7.95 -3.33 0.02
C SER A 130 -9.17 -3.34 0.93
N VAL A 131 -10.26 -3.96 0.49
CA VAL A 131 -11.44 -4.24 1.33
C VAL A 131 -11.08 -5.00 2.60
N HIS A 132 -10.02 -5.81 2.54
CA HIS A 132 -9.49 -6.53 3.71
C HIS A 132 -9.14 -5.61 4.90
N TYR A 133 -8.86 -4.32 4.66
CA TYR A 133 -8.51 -3.37 5.71
C TYR A 133 -9.67 -2.47 6.15
N TYR A 134 -10.89 -2.69 5.63
CA TYR A 134 -12.06 -1.87 5.96
C TYR A 134 -12.28 -1.77 7.48
N ASN A 135 -12.59 -0.57 7.98
CA ASN A 135 -12.72 -0.22 9.41
C ASN A 135 -11.45 -0.33 10.26
N GLN A 136 -10.27 -0.55 9.68
CA GLN A 136 -9.03 -0.48 10.47
C GLN A 136 -8.63 0.98 10.75
N PRO A 137 -8.14 1.28 11.96
CA PRO A 137 -7.48 2.55 12.20
C PRO A 137 -6.29 2.68 11.23
N LEU A 138 -6.13 3.86 10.63
CA LEU A 138 -5.11 4.11 9.60
C LEU A 138 -5.32 3.33 8.28
N PHE A 139 -6.56 3.04 7.92
CA PHE A 139 -6.97 2.37 6.67
C PHE A 139 -6.32 2.92 5.38
N TYR A 140 -6.01 4.22 5.32
CA TYR A 140 -5.33 4.88 4.20
C TYR A 140 -3.83 4.54 4.10
N LEU A 141 -3.24 3.88 5.10
CA LEU A 141 -1.84 3.44 5.11
C LEU A 141 -1.64 2.07 4.48
N VAL A 142 -2.64 1.19 4.57
CA VAL A 142 -2.45 -0.25 4.31
C VAL A 142 -3.26 -0.76 3.11
N SER A 143 -4.07 0.11 2.49
CA SER A 143 -5.03 -0.24 1.43
C SER A 143 -4.52 0.11 0.01
N LEU A 144 -5.30 0.80 -0.82
CA LEU A 144 -4.99 1.09 -2.23
C LEU A 144 -3.76 2.00 -2.41
N THR A 145 -3.52 2.87 -1.43
CA THR A 145 -2.40 3.81 -1.36
C THR A 145 -1.15 3.23 -0.69
N TRP A 146 -1.19 1.96 -0.25
CA TRP A 146 -0.07 1.27 0.39
C TRP A 146 1.10 1.13 -0.60
N PRO A 147 2.36 1.45 -0.20
CA PRO A 147 3.46 1.59 -1.14
C PRO A 147 3.65 0.39 -2.08
N PRO A 148 3.66 -0.88 -1.65
CA PRO A 148 3.82 -2.00 -2.57
C PRO A 148 2.70 -2.15 -3.62
N ARG A 149 1.45 -1.82 -3.28
CA ARG A 149 0.30 -1.92 -4.21
C ARG A 149 0.24 -0.75 -5.18
N PHE A 150 0.48 0.46 -4.68
CA PHE A 150 0.57 1.64 -5.52
C PHE A 150 1.80 1.57 -6.45
N VAL A 151 2.91 0.97 -6.00
CA VAL A 151 4.08 0.71 -6.84
C VAL A 151 3.74 -0.14 -8.06
N LEU A 152 2.77 -1.07 -7.99
CA LEU A 152 2.33 -1.81 -9.18
C LEU A 152 1.65 -0.90 -10.23
N LEU A 153 0.80 0.03 -9.78
CA LEU A 153 0.14 1.01 -10.65
C LEU A 153 1.17 1.98 -11.26
N TRP A 154 2.11 2.44 -10.43
CA TRP A 154 3.17 3.35 -10.84
C TRP A 154 4.16 2.67 -11.79
N ALA A 155 4.61 1.45 -11.49
CA ALA A 155 5.51 0.68 -12.34
C ALA A 155 4.86 0.33 -13.68
N PHE A 156 3.58 -0.06 -13.69
CA PHE A 156 2.84 -0.24 -14.94
C PHE A 156 2.82 1.05 -15.76
N SER A 157 2.52 2.18 -15.12
CA SER A 157 2.43 3.47 -15.82
C SER A 157 3.78 3.97 -16.33
N ALA A 158 4.85 3.81 -15.55
CA ALA A 158 6.21 4.13 -15.96
C ALA A 158 6.63 3.26 -17.15
N ALA A 159 6.43 1.94 -17.06
CA ALA A 159 6.71 1.02 -18.17
C ALA A 159 5.89 1.37 -19.43
N PHE A 160 4.60 1.68 -19.26
CA PHE A 160 3.74 2.11 -20.36
C PHE A 160 4.27 3.38 -21.03
N LEU A 161 4.65 4.39 -20.24
CA LEU A 161 5.20 5.64 -20.73
C LEU A 161 6.51 5.41 -21.49
N THR A 162 7.42 4.59 -20.95
CA THR A 162 8.67 4.21 -21.62
C THR A 162 8.39 3.49 -22.95
N LEU A 163 7.42 2.59 -22.99
CA LEU A 163 7.01 1.92 -24.22
C LEU A 163 6.42 2.89 -25.25
N VAL A 164 5.59 3.84 -24.83
CA VAL A 164 5.04 4.87 -25.73
C VAL A 164 6.16 5.73 -26.31
N ILE A 165 7.05 6.25 -25.46
CA ILE A 165 8.15 7.11 -25.90
C ILE A 165 9.09 6.36 -26.86
N SER A 166 9.43 5.11 -26.55
CA SER A 166 10.33 4.30 -27.39
C SER A 166 9.69 3.89 -28.72
N LEU A 167 8.43 3.47 -28.72
CA LEU A 167 7.74 2.99 -29.92
C LEU A 167 7.21 4.12 -30.82
N PHE A 168 6.98 5.31 -30.28
CA PHE A 168 6.41 6.43 -31.05
C PHE A 168 7.38 7.61 -31.16
N SER A 169 8.67 7.44 -30.84
CA SER A 169 9.70 8.48 -30.92
C SER A 169 9.74 9.15 -32.29
N ASP A 170 9.59 8.38 -33.37
CA ASP A 170 9.55 8.85 -34.76
C ASP A 170 8.35 9.77 -35.08
N ARG A 171 7.30 9.71 -34.26
CA ARG A 171 6.03 10.43 -34.48
C ARG A 171 5.79 11.56 -33.49
N LEU A 172 6.68 11.73 -32.51
CA LEU A 172 6.61 12.81 -31.54
C LEU A 172 7.17 14.10 -32.14
N GLN A 173 6.43 15.19 -31.97
CA GLN A 173 6.95 16.51 -32.34
C GLN A 173 8.11 16.91 -31.42
N PRO A 174 9.17 17.55 -31.95
CA PRO A 174 10.28 18.03 -31.13
C PRO A 174 9.77 19.08 -30.13
N VAL A 175 10.30 19.03 -28.92
CA VAL A 175 9.99 19.97 -27.83
C VAL A 175 11.28 20.60 -27.34
N SER A 176 11.24 21.90 -27.07
CA SER A 176 12.37 22.60 -26.43
C SER A 176 12.69 21.96 -25.07
N SER A 177 13.96 21.63 -24.85
CA SER A 177 14.45 21.05 -23.60
C SER A 177 14.09 21.90 -22.38
N VAL A 178 14.06 23.23 -22.53
CA VAL A 178 13.68 24.17 -21.46
C VAL A 178 12.23 23.93 -21.02
N LYS A 179 11.31 23.76 -21.96
CA LYS A 179 9.89 23.47 -21.65
C LYS A 179 9.73 22.13 -20.93
N ILE A 180 10.52 21.12 -21.30
CA ILE A 180 10.52 19.80 -20.63
C ILE A 180 10.98 19.95 -19.18
N TRP A 181 12.06 20.69 -18.93
CA TRP A 181 12.56 20.95 -17.58
C TRP A 181 11.53 21.70 -16.72
N PHE A 182 10.91 22.75 -17.25
CA PHE A 182 9.87 23.49 -16.51
C PHE A 182 8.65 22.62 -16.18
N VAL A 183 8.19 21.80 -17.13
CA VAL A 183 7.10 20.84 -16.88
C VAL A 183 7.52 19.83 -15.81
N GLY A 184 8.72 19.24 -15.93
CA GLY A 184 9.23 18.28 -14.96
C GLY A 184 9.34 18.86 -13.55
N ALA A 185 9.87 20.07 -13.42
CA ALA A 185 9.93 20.80 -12.16
C ALA A 185 8.53 21.09 -11.61
N GLY A 186 7.60 21.59 -12.45
CA GLY A 186 6.22 21.85 -12.05
C GLY A 186 5.49 20.60 -11.57
N LEU A 187 5.69 19.46 -12.24
CA LEU A 187 5.16 18.18 -11.81
C LEU A 187 5.76 17.72 -10.47
N PHE A 188 7.07 17.88 -10.30
CA PHE A 188 7.75 17.52 -9.07
C PHE A 188 7.26 18.35 -7.87
N PHE A 189 7.32 19.69 -7.99
CA PHE A 189 6.89 20.59 -6.93
C PHE A 189 5.39 20.52 -6.68
N GLY A 190 4.58 20.33 -7.72
CA GLY A 190 3.14 20.12 -7.60
C GLY A 190 2.77 18.78 -6.93
N GLN A 191 3.62 17.76 -7.05
CA GLN A 191 3.37 16.45 -6.43
C GLN A 191 3.60 16.46 -4.92
N ILE A 192 4.48 17.32 -4.40
CA ILE A 192 4.76 17.40 -2.96
C ILE A 192 3.48 17.65 -2.14
N PRO A 193 2.67 18.70 -2.39
CA PRO A 193 1.44 18.92 -1.62
C PRO A 193 0.42 17.79 -1.85
N VAL A 194 0.32 17.25 -3.07
CA VAL A 194 -0.56 16.11 -3.37
C VAL A 194 -0.18 14.88 -2.55
N LEU A 195 1.12 14.62 -2.38
CA LEU A 195 1.63 13.53 -1.55
C LEU A 195 1.20 13.71 -0.10
N TYR A 196 1.37 14.89 0.50
CA TYR A 196 0.95 15.14 1.89
C TYR A 196 -0.58 15.06 2.07
N LEU A 197 -1.37 15.44 1.05
CA LEU A 197 -2.83 15.28 1.09
C LEU A 197 -3.26 13.81 1.00
N ALA A 198 -2.67 13.04 0.09
CA ALA A 198 -3.02 11.64 -0.13
C ALA A 198 -2.38 10.68 0.89
N ARG A 199 -1.27 11.10 1.52
CA ARG A 199 -0.45 10.33 2.48
C ARG A 199 -0.11 11.19 3.69
N PRO A 200 -1.05 11.36 4.65
CA PRO A 200 -0.80 12.14 5.85
C PRO A 200 0.17 11.45 6.82
N ASP A 201 0.55 10.18 6.58
CA ASP A 201 1.68 9.51 7.24
C ASP A 201 3.05 9.95 6.75
N PHE A 202 3.12 10.65 5.61
CA PHE A 202 4.40 11.06 5.09
C PHE A 202 5.09 11.98 6.12
N PRO A 203 6.37 11.75 6.47
CA PRO A 203 7.03 12.53 7.49
C PRO A 203 6.93 14.01 7.18
N SER A 204 6.60 14.83 8.18
CA SER A 204 6.57 16.28 8.02
C SER A 204 7.92 16.82 7.55
N LEU A 205 7.94 18.01 6.94
CA LEU A 205 9.20 18.66 6.55
C LEU A 205 10.17 18.81 7.73
N ARG A 206 9.63 19.05 8.93
CA ARG A 206 10.41 19.08 10.18
C ARG A 206 11.01 17.72 10.50
N ASN A 207 10.24 16.64 10.39
CA ASN A 207 10.74 15.28 10.58
C ASN A 207 11.81 14.92 9.55
N TRP A 208 11.65 15.30 8.28
CA TRP A 208 12.69 15.13 7.26
C TRP A 208 13.98 15.87 7.60
N ALA A 209 13.88 17.15 7.99
CA ALA A 209 15.04 17.93 8.40
C ALA A 209 15.75 17.29 9.62
N ARG A 210 14.98 16.76 10.59
CA ARG A 210 15.53 16.04 11.74
C ARG A 210 16.24 14.76 11.31
N THR A 211 15.63 13.94 10.45
CA THR A 211 16.26 12.72 9.91
C THR A 211 17.57 13.03 9.19
N LEU A 212 17.63 14.09 8.38
CA LEU A 212 18.85 14.53 7.71
C LEU A 212 19.93 15.02 8.69
N GLN A 213 19.53 15.53 9.85
CA GLN A 213 20.42 15.88 10.96
C GLN A 213 20.77 14.69 11.87
N GLY A 214 20.36 13.46 11.52
CA GLY A 214 20.57 12.28 12.36
C GLY A 214 19.73 12.26 13.65
N LYS A 215 18.69 13.08 13.74
CA LYS A 215 17.80 13.17 14.92
C LYS A 215 16.53 12.35 14.69
N TYR A 216 15.98 11.80 15.78
CA TYR A 216 14.68 11.13 15.76
C TYR A 216 13.53 12.07 15.38
N ALA A 217 12.48 11.52 14.77
CA ALA A 217 11.24 12.21 14.46
C ALA A 217 10.54 12.73 15.73
N ASP A 218 9.69 13.76 15.61
CA ASP A 218 9.07 14.43 16.78
C ASP A 218 8.19 13.51 17.63
N ASP A 219 7.62 12.49 17.00
CA ASP A 219 6.78 11.47 17.62
C ASP A 219 7.58 10.32 18.24
N LYS A 220 8.91 10.31 18.04
CA LYS A 220 9.86 9.34 18.60
C LYS A 220 10.68 9.98 19.72
N ASP A 221 10.54 9.44 20.92
CA ASP A 221 11.27 9.96 22.09
C ASP A 221 12.23 8.89 22.65
N PRO A 222 13.57 9.05 22.48
CA PRO A 222 14.53 8.09 23.01
C PRO A 222 14.54 8.05 24.54
N ALA A 223 14.02 9.07 25.24
CA ALA A 223 13.90 9.05 26.70
C ALA A 223 12.91 7.97 27.20
N LEU A 224 12.06 7.44 26.32
CA LEU A 224 11.18 6.31 26.64
C LEU A 224 11.95 4.99 26.81
N LEU A 225 13.18 4.87 26.29
CA LEU A 225 14.04 3.69 26.39
C LEU A 225 14.73 3.57 27.75
N ARG A 226 13.96 3.50 28.83
CA ARG A 226 14.48 3.31 30.20
C ARG A 226 14.83 1.83 30.42
N SER A 227 15.99 1.56 31.04
CA SER A 227 16.49 0.21 31.31
C SER A 227 15.46 -0.67 32.01
N ASP A 228 14.78 -0.13 33.03
CA ASP A 228 13.86 -0.90 33.87
C ASP A 228 12.63 -1.36 33.06
N ASP A 229 12.05 -0.45 32.28
CA ASP A 229 10.92 -0.78 31.40
C ASP A 229 11.36 -1.73 30.27
N LEU A 230 12.56 -1.54 29.72
CA LEU A 230 13.10 -2.42 28.69
C LEU A 230 13.37 -3.83 29.20
N ASN A 231 13.77 -4.00 30.47
CA ASN A 231 13.95 -5.33 31.06
C ASN A 231 12.62 -6.08 31.16
N VAL A 232 11.55 -5.39 31.61
CA VAL A 232 10.19 -5.96 31.63
C VAL A 232 9.74 -6.33 30.22
N VAL A 233 9.94 -5.43 29.25
CA VAL A 233 9.55 -5.65 27.84
C VAL A 233 10.31 -6.81 27.20
N LYS A 234 11.62 -6.93 27.44
CA LYS A 234 12.44 -8.04 26.92
C LYS A 234 12.01 -9.37 27.53
N CYS A 235 11.87 -9.43 28.85
CA CYS A 235 11.35 -10.62 29.53
C CYS A 235 9.99 -11.03 28.96
N LEU A 236 9.09 -10.06 28.76
CA LEU A 236 7.78 -10.31 28.18
C LEU A 236 7.88 -10.85 26.75
N ALA A 237 8.72 -10.25 25.91
CA ALA A 237 8.92 -10.69 24.53
C ALA A 237 9.48 -12.11 24.44
N ASP A 238 10.35 -12.51 25.39
CA ASP A 238 10.93 -13.84 25.47
C ASP A 238 9.93 -14.90 25.96
N GLN A 239 9.05 -14.53 26.89
CA GLN A 239 8.07 -15.45 27.47
C GLN A 239 6.78 -15.58 26.65
N LEU A 240 6.41 -14.57 25.85
CA LEU A 240 5.21 -14.62 25.05
C LEU A 240 5.29 -15.74 24.00
N PRO A 241 4.25 -16.57 23.87
CA PRO A 241 4.25 -17.61 22.88
C PRO A 241 4.26 -16.99 21.48
N SER A 242 4.83 -17.70 20.52
CA SER A 242 5.02 -17.16 19.17
C SER A 242 3.70 -16.82 18.50
N ASP A 243 2.59 -17.43 18.91
CA ASP A 243 1.24 -17.21 18.40
C ASP A 243 0.49 -16.01 19.02
N ALA A 244 1.00 -15.42 20.11
CA ALA A 244 0.45 -14.22 20.73
C ALA A 244 0.51 -13.02 19.78
N ASN A 245 -0.50 -12.15 19.85
CA ASN A 245 -0.57 -10.94 19.05
C ASN A 245 -0.15 -9.71 19.87
N VAL A 246 0.91 -9.03 19.43
CA VAL A 246 1.50 -7.91 20.17
C VAL A 246 1.34 -6.60 19.39
N PHE A 247 0.86 -5.56 20.08
CA PHE A 247 0.79 -4.18 19.58
C PHE A 247 1.73 -3.28 20.38
N SER A 248 2.94 -3.06 19.88
CA SER A 248 4.00 -2.29 20.54
C SER A 248 4.35 -1.00 19.81
N TYR A 249 4.76 0.00 20.58
CA TYR A 249 5.28 1.26 20.07
C TYR A 249 6.66 1.10 19.40
N ASP A 250 6.89 1.89 18.34
CA ASP A 250 7.95 1.79 17.33
C ASP A 250 9.32 1.24 17.81
N PHE A 251 9.94 1.82 18.84
CA PHE A 251 11.26 1.35 19.32
C PHE A 251 11.26 -0.03 19.99
N LEU A 252 10.10 -0.54 20.40
CA LEU A 252 9.98 -1.83 21.08
C LEU A 252 9.70 -2.98 20.11
N VAL A 253 9.28 -2.67 18.88
CA VAL A 253 8.96 -3.65 17.83
C VAL A 253 10.05 -4.70 17.63
N PRO A 254 11.36 -4.36 17.62
CA PRO A 254 12.42 -5.37 17.44
C PRO A 254 12.46 -6.46 18.52
N PHE A 255 12.04 -6.16 19.76
CA PHE A 255 12.03 -7.16 20.83
C PHE A 255 10.98 -8.24 20.57
N PHE A 256 9.83 -7.87 20.01
CA PHE A 256 8.71 -8.76 19.71
C PHE A 256 8.78 -9.41 18.31
N HIS A 257 9.97 -9.54 17.71
CA HIS A 257 10.14 -10.08 16.35
C HIS A 257 9.60 -11.51 16.16
N ARG A 258 9.40 -12.28 17.23
CA ARG A 258 8.80 -13.63 17.16
C ARG A 258 7.27 -13.56 17.01
N GLN A 259 6.66 -12.50 17.53
CA GLN A 259 5.22 -12.26 17.53
C GLN A 259 4.81 -11.37 16.35
N TYR A 260 5.66 -10.40 15.99
CA TYR A 260 5.57 -9.65 14.73
C TYR A 260 6.06 -10.52 13.59
N GLY A 261 5.12 -11.16 12.88
CA GLY A 261 5.48 -11.71 11.59
C GLY A 261 5.77 -10.59 10.58
N ILE A 262 6.64 -10.87 9.59
CA ILE A 262 7.00 -9.92 8.54
C ILE A 262 5.72 -9.39 7.91
N TRP A 263 5.50 -8.08 8.01
CA TRP A 263 4.31 -7.40 7.52
C TRP A 263 3.96 -7.88 6.10
N PRO A 264 2.74 -8.38 5.82
CA PRO A 264 1.53 -8.39 6.66
C PRO A 264 1.14 -9.81 7.12
N THR A 265 1.98 -10.63 7.75
CA THR A 265 1.57 -12.00 8.14
C THR A 265 0.58 -12.02 9.33
N GLY A 266 -0.68 -12.37 9.04
CA GLY A 266 -1.61 -13.13 9.90
C GLY A 266 -2.22 -12.48 11.15
N LYS A 267 -1.43 -11.94 12.08
CA LYS A 267 -1.90 -11.64 13.46
C LYS A 267 -2.33 -10.21 13.71
N GLN A 268 -1.81 -9.27 12.94
CA GLN A 268 -2.15 -7.83 12.98
C GLN A 268 -3.66 -7.51 12.83
N TYR A 269 -4.48 -8.50 12.47
CA TYR A 269 -5.94 -8.40 12.30
C TYR A 269 -6.73 -8.88 13.51
N LYS A 270 -6.10 -9.67 14.40
CA LYS A 270 -6.73 -10.07 15.65
C LYS A 270 -6.60 -8.92 16.64
N PRO A 271 -7.52 -8.80 17.62
CA PRO A 271 -7.25 -7.99 18.78
C PRO A 271 -5.91 -8.42 19.40
N ALA A 272 -5.12 -7.46 19.88
CA ALA A 272 -3.87 -7.70 20.58
C ALA A 272 -4.14 -8.44 21.89
N ASP A 273 -3.31 -9.43 22.17
CA ASP A 273 -3.23 -10.10 23.46
C ASP A 273 -2.40 -9.24 24.43
N VAL A 274 -1.40 -8.54 23.90
CA VAL A 274 -0.55 -7.60 24.64
C VAL A 274 -0.37 -6.33 23.83
N ALA A 275 -0.52 -5.17 24.45
CA ALA A 275 -0.12 -3.91 23.87
C ALA A 275 0.79 -3.10 24.79
N VAL A 276 1.81 -2.45 24.22
CA VAL A 276 2.78 -1.62 24.93
C VAL A 276 2.77 -0.23 24.33
N ILE A 277 2.14 0.73 25.03
CA ILE A 277 1.92 2.09 24.53
C ILE A 277 2.60 3.08 25.49
N PRO A 278 3.31 4.12 25.01
CA PRO A 278 3.88 5.12 25.89
C PRO A 278 2.82 5.87 26.70
N ILE A 279 3.15 6.23 27.94
CA ILE A 279 2.28 7.03 28.82
C ILE A 279 1.96 8.38 28.19
N ASN A 280 2.93 8.96 27.48
CA ASN A 280 2.71 10.13 26.63
C ASN A 280 2.37 9.63 25.21
N ASP A 281 1.12 9.23 25.02
CA ASP A 281 0.61 8.69 23.75
C ASP A 281 0.43 9.79 22.69
N LYS A 282 1.55 10.36 22.24
CA LYS A 282 1.58 11.43 21.22
C LYS A 282 0.94 11.01 19.89
N GLN A 283 0.93 9.70 19.61
CA GLN A 283 0.35 9.12 18.39
C GLN A 283 -1.15 8.80 18.54
N GLY A 284 -1.73 8.96 19.74
CA GLY A 284 -3.14 8.68 20.01
C GLY A 284 -3.54 7.20 19.81
N LEU A 285 -2.59 6.29 19.97
CA LEU A 285 -2.76 4.85 19.74
C LEU A 285 -3.81 4.21 20.67
N ARG A 286 -4.00 4.74 21.88
CA ARG A 286 -5.01 4.24 22.84
C ARG A 286 -6.43 4.37 22.32
N ASN A 287 -6.73 5.43 21.57
CA ASN A 287 -8.08 5.71 21.07
C ASN A 287 -8.56 4.67 20.06
N VAL A 288 -7.62 3.91 19.50
CA VAL A 288 -7.87 2.93 18.43
C VAL A 288 -7.30 1.55 18.78
N LEU A 289 -6.93 1.33 20.04
CA LEU A 289 -6.25 0.12 20.49
C LEU A 289 -7.19 -1.10 20.38
N PRO A 290 -6.93 -2.03 19.44
CA PRO A 290 -7.77 -3.21 19.29
C PRO A 290 -7.29 -4.28 20.29
N MET A 291 -7.72 -4.23 21.55
CA MET A 291 -7.37 -5.24 22.56
C MET A 291 -8.42 -6.34 22.67
N ARG A 292 -7.96 -7.57 22.95
CA ARG A 292 -8.85 -8.66 23.35
C ARG A 292 -9.40 -8.38 24.75
N GLN A 293 -10.72 -8.35 24.87
CA GLN A 293 -11.42 -8.15 26.14
C GLN A 293 -11.68 -9.49 26.84
N PRO A 294 -11.62 -9.56 28.19
CA PRO A 294 -11.21 -8.50 29.11
C PRO A 294 -9.68 -8.36 29.19
N TYR A 295 -9.21 -7.12 29.33
CA TYR A 295 -7.79 -6.83 29.56
C TYR A 295 -7.55 -6.05 30.85
N ARG A 296 -6.32 -6.12 31.36
CA ARG A 296 -5.81 -5.30 32.46
C ARG A 296 -4.75 -4.31 31.96
N VAL A 297 -4.62 -3.19 32.66
CA VAL A 297 -3.60 -2.19 32.39
C VAL A 297 -2.62 -2.18 33.54
N ILE A 298 -1.34 -2.37 33.22
CA ILE A 298 -0.24 -2.27 34.18
C ILE A 298 0.63 -1.10 33.75
N ARG A 299 0.83 -0.15 34.66
CA ARG A 299 1.60 1.06 34.39
C ARG A 299 3.06 0.86 34.76
N LEU A 300 3.95 0.96 33.78
CA LEU A 300 5.40 1.07 33.96
C LEU A 300 5.81 2.54 34.11
N LYS A 301 7.12 2.85 34.03
CA LYS A 301 7.61 4.23 34.20
C LYS A 301 7.34 5.10 32.98
N SER A 302 7.48 4.55 31.79
CA SER A 302 7.34 5.22 30.48
C SER A 302 6.21 4.65 29.64
N TYR A 303 5.71 3.45 29.96
CA TYR A 303 4.71 2.73 29.16
C TYR A 303 3.52 2.23 29.99
N ASP A 304 2.36 2.15 29.36
CA ASP A 304 1.20 1.38 29.82
C ASP A 304 1.19 0.03 29.07
N LEU A 305 1.17 -1.07 29.82
CA LEU A 305 1.01 -2.43 29.32
C LEU A 305 -0.46 -2.85 29.40
N TYR A 306 -1.08 -3.08 28.26
CA TYR A 306 -2.43 -3.62 28.15
C TYR A 306 -2.34 -5.12 27.88
N ILE A 307 -3.01 -5.94 28.68
CA ILE A 307 -2.74 -7.38 28.72
C ILE A 307 -4.06 -8.12 28.82
N ALA A 308 -4.36 -8.98 27.87
CA ALA A 308 -5.49 -9.89 27.96
C ALA A 308 -5.31 -10.80 29.19
N THR A 309 -6.39 -11.06 29.91
CA THR A 309 -6.34 -11.71 31.24
C THR A 309 -5.59 -13.06 31.21
N ASP A 310 -5.68 -13.81 30.10
CA ASP A 310 -4.99 -15.09 29.87
C ASP A 310 -3.45 -14.98 29.97
N TYR A 311 -2.87 -13.79 29.77
CA TYR A 311 -1.42 -13.55 29.75
C TYR A 311 -0.89 -12.80 30.99
N GLU A 312 -1.76 -12.50 31.97
CA GLU A 312 -1.37 -11.72 33.16
C GLU A 312 -0.24 -12.39 33.96
N TYR A 313 -0.24 -13.73 34.02
CA TYR A 313 0.74 -14.49 34.80
C TYR A 313 2.18 -14.28 34.28
N LEU A 314 2.37 -14.12 32.97
CA LEU A 314 3.69 -13.89 32.36
C LEU A 314 4.27 -12.55 32.80
N ILE A 315 3.44 -11.51 32.86
CA ILE A 315 3.91 -10.17 33.23
C ILE A 315 4.23 -10.07 34.71
N ARG A 316 3.51 -10.79 35.57
CA ARG A 316 3.87 -10.89 37.00
C ARG A 316 5.23 -11.52 37.21
N GLN A 317 5.68 -12.40 36.32
CA GLN A 317 7.04 -12.97 36.38
C GLN A 317 8.10 -11.97 35.94
N CYS A 318 7.77 -11.06 35.01
CA CYS A 318 8.69 -10.07 34.47
C CYS A 318 8.81 -8.76 35.27
N ILE A 319 7.86 -8.46 36.17
CA ILE A 319 7.85 -7.25 37.01
C ILE A 319 8.49 -7.48 38.40
N ARG A 320 8.77 -8.74 38.76
CA ARG A 320 9.53 -9.09 39.97
C ARG A 320 11.01 -8.79 39.77
#